data_AF-A0A354FCI0-F1
#
_entry.id   AF-A0A354FCI0-F1
#
_cell.length_a   1.000
_cell.length_b   1.000
_cell.length_c   1.000
_cell.angle_alpha   90.00
_cell.angle_beta   90.00
_cell.angle_gamma   90.00
#
_symmetry.space_group_name_H-M   'P 1'
#
loop_
_entity.id
_entity.type
_entity.pdbx_description
1 polymer ?
#
loop_
_entity_poly.entity_id
_entity_poly.type
_entity_poly.pdbx_seq_one_letter_code
_entity_poly.pdbx_strand_id
1 'polypeptide(L)' 'MYREDFLDLIAKLRVGDRISVKWINKRQGIGKECYIPEGKIVQITDTAIYYRGEVGFTAGINMSDIAMGVQVKQIS' A
#
# COMPACT_ATOMS: atom_id res chain seq x y z
N MET A 1 11.77 12.98 -5.65
CA MET A 1 10.95 12.34 -6.70
C MET A 1 9.85 11.49 -6.08
N TYR A 2 10.14 10.39 -5.38
CA TYR A 2 9.08 9.49 -4.84
C TYR A 2 8.18 10.04 -3.72
N ARG A 3 8.56 11.15 -3.06
CA ARG A 3 7.73 11.74 -2.00
C ARG A 3 6.49 12.43 -2.56
N GLU A 4 6.62 13.18 -3.65
CA GLU A 4 5.48 13.87 -4.27
C GLU A 4 4.50 12.86 -4.86
N ASP A 5 5.00 11.83 -5.56
CA ASP A 5 4.18 10.72 -6.05
C ASP A 5 3.39 10.03 -4.94
N PHE A 6 4.01 9.84 -3.76
CA PHE A 6 3.34 9.27 -2.60
C PHE A 6 2.27 10.20 -2.03
N LEU A 7 2.58 11.49 -1.89
CA LEU A 7 1.64 12.50 -1.41
C LEU A 7 0.43 12.62 -2.35
N ASP A 8 0.65 12.61 -3.66
CA ASP A 8 -0.40 12.65 -4.69
C ASP A 8 -1.27 11.39 -4.68
N LEU A 9 -0.68 10.22 -4.36
CA LEU A 9 -1.41 8.98 -4.17
C LEU A 9 -2.31 9.06 -2.93
N ILE A 10 -1.75 9.38 -1.77
CA ILE A 10 -2.53 9.38 -0.52
C ILE A 10 -3.59 10.49 -0.49
N ALA A 11 -3.39 11.59 -1.22
CA ALA A 11 -4.39 12.65 -1.39
C ALA A 11 -5.69 12.16 -2.05
N LYS A 12 -5.65 11.04 -2.76
CA LYS A 12 -6.79 10.43 -3.46
C LYS A 12 -7.44 9.30 -2.67
N LEU A 13 -6.87 8.92 -1.53
CA LEU A 13 -7.30 7.78 -0.71
C LEU A 13 -7.91 8.26 0.62
N ARG A 14 -8.78 7.44 1.20
CA ARG A 14 -9.41 7.69 2.49
C ARG A 14 -9.38 6.45 3.37
N VAL A 15 -9.39 6.66 4.69
CA VAL A 15 -9.64 5.56 5.63
C VAL A 15 -11.01 4.95 5.33
N GLY A 16 -11.06 3.62 5.24
CA GLY A 16 -12.22 2.84 4.86
C GLY A 16 -12.22 2.38 3.39
N ASP A 17 -11.47 3.03 2.50
CA ASP A 17 -11.36 2.62 1.10
C ASP A 17 -10.78 1.20 0.99
N ARG A 18 -11.35 0.39 0.10
CA ARG A 18 -10.75 -0.89 -0.26
C ARG A 18 -9.69 -0.66 -1.34
N ILE A 19 -8.52 -1.23 -1.16
CA ILE A 19 -7.40 -1.13 -2.08
C ILE A 19 -6.90 -2.51 -2.49
N SER A 20 -6.35 -2.59 -3.70
CA SER A 20 -5.49 -3.67 -4.15
C SER A 20 -4.04 -3.19 -4.21
N VAL A 21 -3.12 -4.09 -3.91
CA VAL A 21 -1.68 -3.84 -3.83
C VAL A 21 -0.97 -4.80 -4.75
N LYS A 22 -0.20 -4.28 -5.70
CA LYS A 22 0.55 -5.08 -6.67
C LYS A 22 2.00 -4.63 -6.74
N TRP A 23 2.92 -5.59 -6.76
CA TRP A 23 4.34 -5.33 -7.02
C TRP A 23 4.62 -5.51 -8.52
N ILE A 24 5.14 -4.47 -9.18
CA ILE A 24 5.55 -4.55 -10.59
C ILE A 24 6.97 -5.08 -10.77
N ASN A 25 7.83 -4.90 -9.76
CA ASN A 25 9.19 -5.43 -9.78
C ASN A 25 9.27 -6.71 -8.96
N LYS A 26 10.03 -7.71 -9.43
CA LYS A 26 10.42 -8.85 -8.61
C LYS A 26 11.32 -8.33 -7.48
N ARG A 27 10.74 -7.96 -6.34
CA ARG A 27 11.51 -7.76 -5.10
C ARG A 27 12.31 -9.04 -4.87
N GLN A 28 13.64 -8.95 -4.90
CA GLN A 28 14.50 -10.03 -4.42
C GLN A 28 14.66 -9.82 -2.91
N GLY A 29 14.15 -10.74 -2.09
CA GLY A 29 14.26 -10.66 -0.63
C GLY A 29 13.11 -11.31 0.15
N ILE A 30 13.36 -11.52 1.45
CA ILE A 30 12.43 -12.08 2.44
C ILE A 30 11.24 -11.12 2.62
N GLY A 31 10.01 -11.64 2.72
CA GLY A 31 8.78 -10.86 2.96
C GLY A 31 7.91 -10.60 1.73
N LYS A 32 8.28 -11.10 0.54
CA LYS A 32 7.49 -11.01 -0.71
C LYS A 32 6.11 -11.70 -0.58
N GLU A 33 6.02 -12.74 0.24
CA GLU A 33 4.85 -13.61 0.41
C GLU A 33 3.93 -13.17 1.57
N CYS A 34 4.35 -12.14 2.34
CA CYS A 34 3.61 -11.67 3.52
C CYS A 34 2.69 -10.48 3.22
N TYR A 35 2.60 -10.05 1.95
CA TYR A 35 1.74 -8.94 1.57
C TYR A 35 0.31 -9.42 1.35
N ILE A 36 -0.60 -8.66 1.94
CA ILE A 36 -2.03 -8.85 1.74
C ILE A 36 -2.38 -8.20 0.39
N PRO A 37 -2.86 -8.94 -0.62
CA PRO A 37 -3.08 -8.39 -1.95
C PRO A 37 -4.20 -7.33 -1.97
N GLU A 38 -5.12 -7.39 -1.01
CA GLU A 38 -6.24 -6.47 -0.90
C GLU A 38 -6.62 -6.22 0.56
N GLY A 39 -7.19 -5.05 0.84
CA GLY A 39 -7.79 -4.79 2.14
C GLY A 39 -8.35 -3.40 2.27
N LYS A 40 -8.93 -3.10 3.44
CA LYS A 40 -9.47 -1.78 3.75
C LYS A 40 -8.43 -0.93 4.45
N ILE A 41 -8.27 0.32 4.00
CA ILE A 41 -7.38 1.29 4.66
C ILE A 41 -7.89 1.54 6.07
N VAL A 42 -7.01 1.41 7.06
CA VAL A 42 -7.31 1.70 8.47
C VAL A 42 -6.60 2.96 8.96
N GLN A 43 -5.49 3.36 8.33
CA GLN A 43 -4.76 4.58 8.65
C GLN A 43 -3.92 5.04 7.46
N ILE A 44 -3.82 6.35 7.27
CA ILE A 44 -2.92 7.00 6.31
C ILE A 44 -2.04 7.96 7.10
N THR A 45 -0.75 7.97 6.80
CA THR A 45 0.22 8.93 7.30
C THR A 45 0.94 9.58 6.13
N ASP A 46 1.79 10.56 6.40
CA ASP A 46 2.65 11.20 5.39
C ASP A 46 3.76 10.28 4.85
N THR A 47 3.95 9.10 5.43
CA THR A 47 5.02 8.15 5.08
C THR A 47 4.57 6.72 4.81
N ALA A 48 3.34 6.36 5.18
CA ALA A 48 2.82 5.00 5.03
C ALA A 48 1.29 4.92 4.92
N ILE A 49 0.81 3.89 4.22
CA ILE A 49 -0.59 3.47 4.16
C ILE A 49 -0.73 2.16 4.94
N TYR A 50 -1.62 2.11 5.92
CA TYR A 50 -1.94 0.89 6.67
C TYR A 50 -3.32 0.38 6.26
N TYR A 51 -3.41 -0.91 5.97
CA TYR A 51 -4.64 -1.54 5.52
C TYR A 51 -4.81 -2.94 6.11
N ARG A 52 -6.05 -3.35 6.34
CA ARG A 52 -6.41 -4.63 6.93
C ARG A 52 -7.02 -5.57 5.89
N GLY A 53 -6.40 -6.74 5.74
CA GLY A 53 -6.91 -7.82 4.90
C GLY A 53 -8.07 -8.58 5.54
N GLU A 54 -8.70 -9.47 4.78
CA GLU A 54 -9.85 -10.25 5.24
C GLU A 54 -9.51 -11.21 6.39
N VAL A 55 -8.27 -11.71 6.43
CA VAL A 55 -7.73 -12.53 7.53
C VAL A 55 -7.42 -11.73 8.80
N GLY A 56 -7.76 -10.44 8.87
CA GLY A 56 -7.67 -9.61 10.09
C GLY A 56 -6.28 -9.02 10.38
N PHE A 57 -5.25 -9.42 9.64
CA PHE A 57 -3.92 -8.83 9.73
C PHE A 57 -3.87 -7.43 9.10
N THR A 58 -3.07 -6.55 9.71
CA THR A 58 -2.82 -5.20 9.19
C THR A 58 -1.44 -5.16 8.55
N ALA A 59 -1.37 -4.73 7.30
CA ALA A 59 -0.14 -4.55 6.54
C ALA A 59 0.13 -3.06 6.32
N GLY A 60 1.41 -2.71 6.15
CA GLY A 60 1.88 -1.35 5.88
C GLY A 60 2.58 -1.26 4.53
N ILE A 61 2.29 -0.21 3.79
CA ILE A 61 2.99 0.17 2.55
C ILE A 61 3.69 1.48 2.83
N ASN A 62 5.02 1.46 2.88
CA ASN A 62 5.80 2.66 3.11
C ASN A 62 6.00 3.41 1.79
N MET A 63 6.29 4.70 1.87
CA MET A 63 6.68 5.52 0.72
C MET A 63 7.84 4.89 -0.08
N SER A 64 8.80 4.24 0.59
CA SER A 64 9.89 3.52 -0.08
C SER A 64 9.42 2.30 -0.86
N ASP A 65 8.36 1.63 -0.44
CA ASP A 65 7.80 0.48 -1.16
C ASP A 65 7.19 0.94 -2.49
N ILE A 66 6.52 2.11 -2.51
CA ILE A 66 6.04 2.75 -3.75
C ILE A 66 7.22 3.07 -4.69
N ALA A 67 8.31 3.63 -4.14
CA ALA A 67 9.53 3.89 -4.92
C ALA A 67 10.15 2.61 -5.54
N MET A 68 9.98 1.47 -4.87
CA MET A 68 10.45 0.16 -5.34
C MET A 68 9.49 -0.53 -6.33
N GLY A 69 8.36 0.09 -6.66
CA GLY A 69 7.38 -0.43 -7.60
C GLY A 69 6.19 -1.14 -6.96
N VAL A 70 5.77 -0.74 -5.77
CA VAL A 70 4.41 -1.03 -5.30
C VAL A 70 3.43 -0.10 -5.98
N GLN A 71 2.38 -0.71 -6.54
CA GLN A 71 1.21 -0.03 -7.05
C GLN A 71 0.05 -0.24 -6.09
N VAL A 72 -0.63 0.85 -5.74
CA VAL A 72 -1.85 0.85 -4.94
C VAL A 72 -2.98 1.36 -5.81
N LYS A 73 -4.08 0.61 -5.87
CA LYS A 73 -5.26 0.98 -6.63
C LYS A 73 -6.51 0.82 -5.76
N GLN A 74 -7.31 1.88 -5.66
CA GLN A 74 -8.63 1.80 -5.04
C GLN A 74 -9.55 0.87 -5.86
N ILE A 75 -10.28 0.02 -5.16
CA ILE A 75 -11.24 -0.92 -5.71
C ILE A 75 -12.59 -0.76 -5.01
N SER A 76 -13.67 -1.15 -5.69
CA SER A 76 -15.04 -1.08 -5.19
C SER A 76 -15.30 -2.08 -4.07
#